data_AF-K4QVM4-F1
#
_entry.id   AF-K4QVM4-F1
#
_cell.length_a   1.000
_cell.length_b   1.000
_cell.length_c   1.000
_cell.angle_alpha   90.00
_cell.angle_beta   90.00
_cell.angle_gamma   90.00
#
_symmetry.space_group_name_H-M   'P 1'
#
loop_
_entity.id
_entity.type
_entity.pdbx_description
1 polymer ?
#
loop_
_entity_poly.entity_id
_entity_poly.type
_entity_poly.pdbx_seq_one_letter_code
_entity_poly.pdbx_strand_id
1 'polypeptide(L)'
;MSHPTTTPRHTAESSPSAQLPGWAPAAPTTVLLTALGVLMVGQMYTVLALLHPMATALGTTPGQATWTATAFGFAYAAGFLLSGPLSDRYGPRAVITAGLVAATVSTAAVSAAPNLPTAIALRSLQGLTAASFAPSALSYVVHHIAPQRRGTALTCITSGMLAAAVVMQIGAQAVAAGLGWRAVFWISAALMALSLIPVRRVLRPTPRHGTGGGLLQAFAAMPRLLRRPRLVALYLSTVALMSAFVALYTAVAIAGPPSIAGNSSAILALRASALPALVAVPLLAPVLQRLVAPLRAVLAFALAALTVAAGSFLGGHTVPLAVALLLFVAAVAAAAPAVVETVNANAPHARGAAVALYGCSMFIGASLGPQLTGALTGLGFGGILLVVAALLVLGLLLALPTLGHQRTA
;
A
#
# COMPACT_ATOMS: atom_id res chain seq x y z
N MET A 1 36.37 58.34 -40.01
CA MET A 1 34.95 58.37 -40.44
C MET A 1 34.39 56.96 -40.33
N SER A 2 33.24 56.87 -39.69
CA SER A 2 32.57 55.72 -39.11
C SER A 2 31.73 54.93 -40.13
N HIS A 3 31.81 53.59 -40.07
CA HIS A 3 30.83 52.51 -40.33
C HIS A 3 29.56 52.76 -41.20
N PRO A 4 29.05 51.77 -41.98
CA PRO A 4 28.60 50.51 -41.36
C PRO A 4 28.73 49.18 -42.14
N THR A 5 28.97 48.14 -41.35
CA THR A 5 28.91 46.72 -41.67
C THR A 5 27.46 46.24 -41.51
N THR A 6 26.87 45.67 -42.57
CA THR A 6 25.53 45.07 -42.52
C THR A 6 25.58 43.66 -41.95
N THR A 7 25.06 43.49 -40.73
CA THR A 7 24.81 42.19 -40.11
C THR A 7 23.52 41.57 -40.69
N PRO A 8 23.50 40.29 -41.11
CA PRO A 8 22.26 39.64 -41.50
C PRO A 8 21.41 39.38 -40.25
N ARG A 9 20.20 39.96 -40.21
CA ARG A 9 19.18 39.62 -39.21
C ARG A 9 18.75 38.17 -39.44
N HIS A 10 19.20 37.26 -38.58
CA HIS A 10 18.47 36.03 -38.31
C HIS A 10 17.09 36.43 -37.78
N THR A 11 16.07 36.34 -38.63
CA THR A 11 14.69 36.24 -38.19
C THR A 11 14.58 34.99 -37.34
N ALA A 12 14.60 35.17 -36.02
CA ALA A 12 14.15 34.16 -35.09
C ALA A 12 12.67 33.92 -35.40
N GLU A 13 12.38 32.91 -36.23
CA GLU A 13 11.07 32.28 -36.25
C GLU A 13 10.78 31.84 -34.83
N SER A 14 9.91 32.59 -34.17
CA SER A 14 9.30 32.21 -32.91
C SER A 14 8.61 30.89 -33.14
N SER A 15 9.29 29.79 -32.83
CA SER A 15 8.65 28.50 -32.63
C SER A 15 7.46 28.77 -31.70
N PRO A 16 6.22 28.38 -32.06
CA PRO A 16 5.08 28.61 -31.20
C PRO A 16 5.43 27.96 -29.87
N SER A 17 5.62 28.79 -28.84
CA SER A 17 5.79 28.33 -27.48
C SER A 17 4.58 27.48 -27.21
N ALA A 18 4.77 26.16 -27.19
CA ALA A 18 3.74 25.22 -26.82
C ALA A 18 3.28 25.65 -25.43
N GLN A 19 2.16 26.39 -25.38
CA GLN A 19 1.57 26.87 -24.15
C GLN A 19 1.35 25.62 -23.30
N LEU A 20 2.19 25.44 -22.29
CA LEU A 20 2.01 24.35 -21.34
C LEU A 20 0.58 24.49 -20.83
N PRO A 21 -0.31 23.51 -21.05
CA PRO A 21 -1.66 23.60 -20.54
C PRO A 21 -1.54 23.85 -19.04
N GLY A 22 -2.15 24.94 -18.55
CA GLY A 22 -2.00 25.37 -17.16
C GLY A 22 -2.21 24.24 -16.15
N TRP A 23 -1.68 24.42 -14.94
CA TRP A 23 -1.83 23.43 -13.87
C TRP A 23 -3.29 22.98 -13.69
N ALA A 24 -3.50 21.70 -13.34
CA ALA A 24 -4.83 21.19 -13.06
C ALA A 24 -5.44 21.94 -11.86
N PRO A 25 -6.79 22.10 -11.80
CA PRO A 25 -7.44 22.75 -10.68
C PRO A 25 -7.17 21.96 -9.40
N ALA A 26 -6.33 22.52 -8.51
CA ALA A 26 -5.69 21.74 -7.46
C ALA A 26 -6.66 21.17 -6.42
N ALA A 27 -7.63 21.97 -5.98
CA ALA A 27 -8.61 21.55 -4.97
C ALA A 27 -9.53 20.40 -5.46
N PRO A 28 -10.29 20.52 -6.58
CA PRO A 28 -11.17 19.45 -7.03
C PRO A 28 -10.40 18.20 -7.46
N THR A 29 -9.20 18.36 -8.01
CA THR A 29 -8.34 17.21 -8.34
C THR A 29 -7.92 16.46 -7.08
N THR A 30 -7.48 17.18 -6.04
CA THR A 30 -7.04 16.57 -4.77
C THR A 30 -8.20 15.85 -4.09
N VAL A 31 -9.37 16.48 -4.00
CA VAL A 31 -10.58 15.87 -3.41
C VAL A 31 -10.97 14.60 -4.18
N LEU A 32 -11.01 14.66 -5.51
CA LEU A 32 -11.35 13.51 -6.34
C LEU A 32 -10.35 12.36 -6.18
N LEU A 33 -9.05 12.63 -6.26
CA LEU A 33 -8.03 11.60 -6.08
C LEU A 33 -8.04 11.03 -4.65
N THR A 34 -8.35 11.85 -3.65
CA THR A 34 -8.48 11.38 -2.27
C THR A 34 -9.69 10.44 -2.14
N ALA A 35 -10.85 10.83 -2.68
CA ALA A 35 -12.06 10.01 -2.67
C ALA A 35 -11.88 8.69 -3.44
N LEU A 36 -11.23 8.73 -4.61
CA LEU A 36 -10.86 7.54 -5.37
C LEU A 36 -9.85 6.66 -4.62
N GLY A 37 -8.92 7.25 -3.88
CA GLY A 37 -8.00 6.52 -3.01
C GLY A 37 -8.75 5.75 -1.92
N VAL A 38 -9.70 6.40 -1.27
CA VAL A 38 -10.60 5.76 -0.30
C VAL A 38 -11.36 4.62 -0.96
N LEU A 39 -11.94 4.84 -2.14
CA LEU A 39 -12.82 3.89 -2.79
C LEU A 39 -12.07 2.67 -3.38
N MET A 40 -10.97 2.90 -4.09
CA MET A 40 -10.19 1.87 -4.79
C MET A 40 -9.34 1.06 -3.83
N VAL A 41 -8.50 1.72 -3.01
CA VAL A 41 -7.65 1.03 -2.02
C VAL A 41 -8.52 0.42 -0.92
N GLY A 42 -9.63 1.09 -0.59
CA GLY A 42 -10.67 0.63 0.31
C GLY A 42 -11.21 -0.76 0.07
N GLN A 43 -11.31 -1.19 -1.19
CA GLN A 43 -11.84 -2.51 -1.55
C GLN A 43 -11.03 -3.66 -0.93
N MET A 44 -9.76 -3.42 -0.58
CA MET A 44 -8.94 -4.37 0.16
C MET A 44 -9.55 -4.65 1.54
N TYR A 45 -10.05 -3.62 2.21
CA TYR A 45 -10.48 -3.64 3.60
C TYR A 45 -11.97 -3.94 3.78
N THR A 46 -12.81 -3.57 2.80
CA THR A 46 -14.25 -3.82 2.79
C THR A 46 -14.59 -5.27 3.15
N VAL A 47 -13.86 -6.26 2.60
CA VAL A 47 -14.17 -7.67 2.79
C VAL A 47 -13.96 -8.16 4.22
N LEU A 48 -13.07 -7.52 4.98
CA LEU A 48 -12.77 -7.92 6.37
C LEU A 48 -13.98 -7.76 7.28
N ALA A 49 -14.84 -6.77 6.99
CA ALA A 49 -16.12 -6.57 7.66
C ALA A 49 -17.20 -7.58 7.24
N LEU A 50 -17.01 -8.28 6.12
CA LEU A 50 -18.02 -9.12 5.48
C LEU A 50 -17.72 -10.62 5.59
N LEU A 51 -16.64 -11.00 6.29
CA LEU A 51 -16.20 -12.40 6.37
C LEU A 51 -17.30 -13.34 6.88
N HIS A 52 -18.02 -12.96 7.94
CA HIS A 52 -19.10 -13.77 8.50
C HIS A 52 -20.32 -13.87 7.56
N PRO A 53 -20.94 -12.77 7.08
CA PRO A 53 -22.07 -12.87 6.17
C PRO A 53 -21.72 -13.51 4.82
N MET A 54 -20.49 -13.35 4.32
CA MET A 54 -20.02 -14.07 3.14
C MET A 54 -19.87 -15.57 3.42
N ALA A 55 -19.35 -15.95 4.58
CA ALA A 55 -19.21 -17.35 4.97
C ALA A 55 -20.57 -18.05 5.00
N THR A 56 -21.56 -17.46 5.66
CA THR A 56 -22.93 -18.00 5.73
C THR A 56 -23.57 -18.11 4.35
N ALA A 57 -23.46 -17.08 3.51
CA ALA A 57 -24.09 -17.07 2.19
C ALA A 57 -23.42 -18.00 1.16
N LEU A 58 -22.13 -18.28 1.32
CA LEU A 58 -21.36 -19.13 0.41
C LEU A 58 -21.18 -20.56 0.93
N GLY A 59 -21.82 -20.92 2.06
CA GLY A 59 -21.73 -22.26 2.65
C GLY A 59 -20.32 -22.64 3.10
N THR A 60 -19.55 -21.68 3.63
CA THR A 60 -18.14 -21.85 4.00
C THR A 60 -17.89 -21.32 5.42
N THR A 61 -16.65 -21.41 5.91
CA THR A 61 -16.27 -20.86 7.21
C THR A 61 -15.67 -19.45 7.08
N PRO A 62 -15.74 -18.60 8.11
CA PRO A 62 -15.07 -17.29 8.10
C PRO A 62 -13.56 -17.39 7.85
N GLY A 63 -12.92 -18.46 8.33
CA GLY A 63 -11.51 -18.77 8.07
C GLY A 63 -11.24 -19.00 6.59
N GLN A 64 -12.07 -19.79 5.91
CA GLN A 64 -11.97 -20.00 4.46
C GLN A 64 -12.30 -18.72 3.66
N ALA A 65 -13.25 -17.91 4.12
CA ALA A 65 -13.58 -16.64 3.49
C ALA A 65 -12.39 -15.65 3.50
N THR A 66 -11.43 -15.76 4.43
CA THR A 66 -10.22 -14.91 4.45
C THR A 66 -9.37 -15.02 3.19
N TRP A 67 -9.46 -16.15 2.46
CA TRP A 67 -8.77 -16.33 1.18
C TRP A 67 -9.18 -15.28 0.14
N THR A 68 -10.39 -14.72 0.24
CA THR A 68 -10.84 -13.62 -0.63
C THR A 68 -10.07 -12.31 -0.40
N ALA A 69 -9.60 -12.06 0.83
CA ALA A 69 -8.76 -10.93 1.17
C ALA A 69 -7.30 -11.18 0.75
N THR A 70 -6.80 -12.38 1.04
CA THR A 70 -5.45 -12.81 0.66
C THR A 70 -5.25 -12.82 -0.86
N ALA A 71 -6.20 -13.37 -1.62
CA ALA A 71 -6.14 -13.42 -3.08
C ALA A 71 -6.25 -12.03 -3.72
N PHE A 72 -7.02 -11.12 -3.11
CA PHE A 72 -7.02 -9.70 -3.49
C PHE A 72 -5.63 -9.10 -3.27
N GLY A 73 -5.04 -9.28 -2.07
CA GLY A 73 -3.74 -8.68 -1.73
C GLY A 73 -2.59 -9.17 -2.60
N PHE A 74 -2.52 -10.47 -2.92
CA PHE A 74 -1.53 -11.01 -3.87
C PHE A 74 -1.71 -10.43 -5.28
N ALA A 75 -2.94 -10.38 -5.78
CA ALA A 75 -3.19 -9.81 -7.09
C ALA A 75 -2.97 -8.29 -7.12
N TYR A 76 -3.24 -7.60 -6.01
CA TYR A 76 -2.92 -6.18 -5.83
C TYR A 76 -1.41 -5.96 -5.86
N ALA A 77 -0.62 -6.83 -5.23
CA ALA A 77 0.84 -6.81 -5.31
C ALA A 77 1.34 -6.92 -6.76
N ALA A 78 0.79 -7.89 -7.51
CA ALA A 78 1.09 -8.07 -8.93
C ALA A 78 0.67 -6.84 -9.76
N GLY A 79 -0.52 -6.29 -9.52
CA GLY A 79 -1.01 -5.11 -10.22
C GLY A 79 -0.17 -3.86 -9.92
N PHE A 80 0.41 -3.76 -8.73
CA PHE A 80 1.30 -2.66 -8.35
C PHE A 80 2.60 -2.67 -9.16
N LEU A 81 3.10 -3.85 -9.53
CA LEU A 81 4.24 -3.99 -10.45
C LEU A 81 3.89 -3.51 -11.86
N LEU A 82 2.66 -3.77 -12.31
CA LEU A 82 2.21 -3.37 -13.63
C LEU A 82 1.95 -1.86 -13.71
N SER A 83 1.33 -1.29 -12.68
CA SER A 83 0.76 0.05 -12.73
C SER A 83 1.78 1.18 -12.84
N GLY A 84 2.96 1.04 -12.22
CA GLY A 84 4.04 2.03 -12.35
C GLY A 84 4.48 2.24 -13.81
N PRO A 85 5.03 1.21 -14.48
CA PRO A 85 5.42 1.30 -15.89
C PRO A 85 4.28 1.72 -16.83
N LEU A 86 3.06 1.21 -16.58
CA LEU A 86 1.89 1.63 -17.37
C LEU A 86 1.59 3.13 -17.20
N SER A 87 1.69 3.66 -15.97
CA SER A 87 1.44 5.07 -15.68
C SER A 87 2.48 5.96 -16.37
N ASP A 88 3.73 5.54 -16.40
CA ASP A 88 4.81 6.29 -17.05
C ASP A 88 4.62 6.32 -18.58
N ARG A 89 4.20 5.20 -19.19
CA ARG A 89 4.02 5.11 -20.65
C ARG A 89 2.72 5.75 -21.17
N TYR A 90 1.59 5.39 -20.57
CA TYR A 90 0.27 5.81 -21.06
C TYR A 90 -0.22 7.11 -20.41
N GLY A 91 0.51 7.60 -19.41
CA GLY A 91 0.13 8.74 -18.60
C GLY A 91 -0.80 8.33 -17.45
N PRO A 92 -0.65 8.96 -16.28
CA PRO A 92 -1.38 8.59 -15.07
C PRO A 92 -2.90 8.69 -15.23
N ARG A 93 -3.43 9.67 -15.99
CA ARG A 93 -4.88 9.79 -16.23
C ARG A 93 -5.45 8.56 -16.94
N ALA A 94 -4.77 8.07 -17.98
CA ALA A 94 -5.25 6.94 -18.75
C ALA A 94 -5.29 5.67 -17.90
N VAL A 95 -4.26 5.44 -17.08
CA VAL A 95 -4.17 4.29 -16.19
C VAL A 95 -5.18 4.35 -15.05
N ILE A 96 -5.40 5.53 -14.45
CA ILE A 96 -6.47 5.74 -13.46
C ILE A 96 -7.83 5.42 -14.09
N THR A 97 -8.10 5.92 -15.30
CA THR A 97 -9.40 5.73 -15.97
C THR A 97 -9.63 4.26 -16.33
N ALA A 98 -8.67 3.62 -17.00
CA ALA A 98 -8.78 2.21 -17.40
C ALA A 98 -8.89 1.29 -16.17
N GLY A 99 -8.09 1.57 -15.15
CA GLY A 99 -8.15 0.87 -13.88
C GLY A 99 -9.47 1.04 -13.15
N LEU A 100 -10.02 2.26 -13.11
CA LEU A 100 -11.33 2.52 -12.51
C LEU A 100 -12.45 1.77 -13.23
N VAL A 101 -12.44 1.72 -14.57
CA VAL A 101 -13.41 0.93 -15.35
C VAL A 101 -13.27 -0.56 -15.02
N ALA A 102 -12.06 -1.11 -15.09
CA ALA A 102 -11.83 -2.52 -14.82
C ALA A 102 -12.14 -2.89 -13.35
N ALA A 103 -11.83 -2.02 -12.41
CA ALA A 103 -12.16 -2.17 -11.00
C ALA A 103 -13.67 -2.08 -10.76
N THR A 104 -14.40 -1.21 -11.47
CA THR A 104 -15.87 -1.15 -11.43
C THR A 104 -16.50 -2.47 -11.85
N VAL A 105 -16.10 -3.00 -13.01
CA VAL A 105 -16.64 -4.25 -13.56
C VAL A 105 -16.31 -5.44 -12.65
N SER A 106 -15.06 -5.55 -12.22
CA SER A 106 -14.64 -6.63 -11.31
C SER A 106 -15.34 -6.55 -9.95
N THR A 107 -15.53 -5.35 -9.39
CA THR A 107 -16.29 -5.13 -8.14
C THR A 107 -17.75 -5.55 -8.28
N ALA A 108 -18.41 -5.17 -9.38
CA ALA A 108 -19.77 -5.62 -9.66
C ALA A 108 -19.82 -7.14 -9.82
N ALA A 109 -18.85 -7.76 -10.50
CA ALA A 109 -18.80 -9.20 -10.67
C ALA A 109 -18.66 -9.95 -9.34
N VAL A 110 -17.87 -9.45 -8.37
CA VAL A 110 -17.74 -10.05 -7.03
C VAL A 110 -19.10 -10.19 -6.34
N SER A 111 -20.00 -9.21 -6.52
CA SER A 111 -21.36 -9.26 -5.97
C SER A 111 -22.22 -10.37 -6.58
N ALA A 112 -21.82 -10.94 -7.72
CA ALA A 112 -22.51 -12.03 -8.40
C ALA A 112 -21.90 -13.40 -8.09
N ALA A 113 -20.86 -13.49 -7.25
CA ALA A 113 -20.20 -14.76 -6.93
C ALA A 113 -21.17 -15.78 -6.29
N PRO A 114 -21.31 -17.00 -6.87
CA PRO A 114 -22.20 -18.04 -6.35
C PRO A 114 -21.54 -18.95 -5.30
N ASN A 115 -20.20 -19.02 -5.28
CA ASN A 115 -19.43 -19.88 -4.38
C ASN A 115 -18.07 -19.24 -4.05
N LEU A 116 -17.38 -19.77 -3.03
CA LEU A 116 -16.11 -19.24 -2.55
C LEU A 116 -14.99 -19.23 -3.62
N PRO A 117 -14.75 -20.30 -4.42
CA PRO A 117 -13.72 -20.26 -5.45
C PRO A 117 -13.92 -19.15 -6.48
N THR A 118 -15.17 -18.93 -6.90
CA THR A 118 -15.50 -17.82 -7.83
C THR A 118 -15.28 -16.47 -7.17
N ALA A 119 -15.66 -16.32 -5.89
CA ALA A 119 -15.40 -15.09 -5.13
C ALA A 119 -13.89 -14.81 -5.02
N ILE A 120 -13.07 -15.83 -4.77
CA ILE A 120 -11.61 -15.71 -4.71
C ILE A 120 -11.04 -15.23 -6.06
N ALA A 121 -11.44 -15.87 -7.17
CA ALA A 121 -10.96 -15.50 -8.51
C ALA A 121 -11.34 -14.06 -8.89
N LEU A 122 -12.59 -13.67 -8.63
CA LEU A 122 -13.07 -12.31 -8.88
C LEU A 122 -12.38 -11.27 -7.99
N ARG A 123 -12.07 -11.64 -6.74
CA ARG A 123 -11.31 -10.80 -5.82
C ARG A 123 -9.86 -10.63 -6.24
N SER A 124 -9.24 -11.65 -6.84
CA SER A 124 -7.94 -11.49 -7.50
C SER A 124 -8.02 -10.50 -8.66
N LEU A 125 -9.02 -10.62 -9.54
CA LEU A 125 -9.21 -9.65 -10.63
C LEU A 125 -9.43 -8.22 -10.09
N GLN A 126 -10.22 -8.09 -9.03
CA GLN A 126 -10.46 -6.80 -8.38
C GLN A 126 -9.18 -6.21 -7.76
N GLY A 127 -8.35 -7.03 -7.11
CA GLY A 127 -7.06 -6.60 -6.57
C GLY A 127 -6.12 -6.11 -7.66
N LEU A 128 -5.99 -6.86 -8.74
CA LEU A 128 -5.16 -6.52 -9.89
C LEU A 128 -5.53 -5.16 -10.50
N THR A 129 -6.83 -4.92 -10.65
CA THR A 129 -7.34 -3.68 -11.24
C THR A 129 -7.30 -2.49 -10.28
N ALA A 130 -7.55 -2.71 -8.99
CA ALA A 130 -7.48 -1.67 -7.97
C ALA A 130 -6.06 -1.11 -7.77
N ALA A 131 -5.03 -1.95 -7.95
CA ALA A 131 -3.62 -1.57 -7.79
C ALA A 131 -3.10 -0.57 -8.83
N SER A 132 -3.88 -0.29 -9.88
CA SER A 132 -3.55 0.75 -10.85
C SER A 132 -3.60 2.15 -10.27
N PHE A 133 -4.36 2.35 -9.20
CA PHE A 133 -4.72 3.68 -8.73
C PHE A 133 -3.57 4.39 -8.01
N ALA A 134 -3.03 3.79 -6.94
CA ALA A 134 -2.13 4.46 -6.02
C ALA A 134 -0.87 5.08 -6.68
N PRO A 135 -0.06 4.34 -7.47
CA PRO A 135 1.12 4.93 -8.09
C PRO A 135 0.76 5.95 -9.18
N SER A 136 -0.32 5.70 -9.93
CA SER A 136 -0.79 6.62 -10.96
C SER A 136 -1.31 7.94 -10.37
N ALA A 137 -2.00 7.90 -9.23
CA ALA A 137 -2.50 9.08 -8.54
C ALA A 137 -1.35 9.96 -8.01
N LEU A 138 -0.33 9.34 -7.40
CA LEU A 138 0.86 10.06 -6.94
C LEU A 138 1.64 10.68 -8.12
N SER A 139 1.83 9.91 -9.19
CA SER A 139 2.46 10.40 -10.43
C SER A 139 1.66 11.54 -11.05
N TYR A 140 0.32 11.46 -11.05
CA TYR A 140 -0.54 12.53 -11.55
C TYR A 140 -0.29 13.85 -10.81
N VAL A 141 -0.23 13.82 -9.47
CA VAL A 141 -0.01 15.02 -8.65
C VAL A 141 1.34 15.66 -8.94
N VAL A 142 2.41 14.85 -9.03
CA VAL A 142 3.75 15.35 -9.32
C VAL A 142 3.81 16.09 -10.66
N HIS A 143 3.08 15.62 -11.67
CA HIS A 143 3.12 16.20 -13.01
C HIS A 143 2.09 17.31 -13.26
N HIS A 144 0.93 17.31 -12.58
CA HIS A 144 -0.21 18.17 -12.94
C HIS A 144 -0.61 19.17 -11.85
N ILE A 145 -0.06 19.08 -10.64
CA ILE A 145 -0.32 20.04 -9.56
C ILE A 145 0.87 21.00 -9.41
N ALA A 146 0.58 22.29 -9.18
CA ALA A 146 1.61 23.30 -8.98
C ALA A 146 2.50 22.97 -7.76
N PRO A 147 3.83 23.15 -7.83
CA PRO A 147 4.77 22.78 -6.77
C PRO A 147 4.36 23.20 -5.36
N GLN A 148 3.81 24.40 -5.21
CA GLN A 148 3.39 24.99 -3.94
C GLN A 148 2.22 24.23 -3.28
N ARG A 149 1.40 23.51 -4.06
CA ARG A 149 0.25 22.73 -3.57
C ARG A 149 0.48 21.22 -3.62
N ARG A 150 1.60 20.74 -4.18
CA ARG A 150 1.90 19.30 -4.31
C ARG A 150 1.97 18.61 -2.96
N GLY A 151 2.64 19.23 -1.98
CA GLY A 151 2.78 18.67 -0.63
C GLY A 151 1.41 18.37 0.00
N THR A 152 0.53 19.37 0.03
CA THR A 152 -0.84 19.21 0.52
C THR A 152 -1.61 18.14 -0.25
N ALA A 153 -1.53 18.15 -1.58
CA ALA A 153 -2.24 17.18 -2.42
C ALA A 153 -1.78 15.74 -2.15
N LEU A 154 -0.47 15.50 -2.08
CA LEU A 154 0.10 14.19 -1.74
C LEU A 154 -0.34 13.74 -0.36
N THR A 155 -0.27 14.63 0.65
CA THR A 155 -0.69 14.31 2.03
C THR A 155 -2.18 13.97 2.10
N CYS A 156 -3.06 14.71 1.41
CA CYS A 156 -4.49 14.41 1.40
C CYS A 156 -4.77 13.04 0.79
N ILE A 157 -4.15 12.72 -0.36
CA ILE A 157 -4.35 11.45 -1.06
C ILE A 157 -3.86 10.28 -0.20
N THR A 158 -2.65 10.36 0.35
CA THR A 158 -2.10 9.28 1.19
C THR A 158 -2.88 9.11 2.49
N SER A 159 -3.32 10.21 3.10
CA SER A 159 -4.20 10.17 4.28
C SER A 159 -5.55 9.54 3.97
N GLY A 160 -6.13 9.83 2.80
CA GLY A 160 -7.36 9.18 2.35
C GLY A 160 -7.19 7.67 2.15
N MET A 161 -6.09 7.24 1.52
CA MET A 161 -5.77 5.81 1.36
C MET A 161 -5.62 5.10 2.71
N LEU A 162 -4.99 5.75 3.70
CA LEU A 162 -4.87 5.22 5.06
C LEU A 162 -6.23 5.16 5.77
N ALA A 163 -7.02 6.24 5.67
CA ALA A 163 -8.36 6.31 6.25
C ALA A 163 -9.32 5.27 5.65
N ALA A 164 -9.08 4.85 4.40
CA ALA A 164 -9.86 3.83 3.70
C ALA A 164 -9.97 2.53 4.51
N ALA A 165 -8.92 2.16 5.25
CA ALA A 165 -8.91 0.97 6.08
C ALA A 165 -10.05 0.94 7.12
N VAL A 166 -10.39 2.12 7.66
CA VAL A 166 -11.44 2.25 8.69
C VAL A 166 -12.78 2.61 8.04
N VAL A 167 -12.79 3.65 7.21
CA VAL A 167 -14.02 4.19 6.60
C VAL A 167 -14.78 3.12 5.82
N MET A 168 -14.07 2.30 5.05
CA MET A 168 -14.71 1.29 4.21
C MET A 168 -15.18 0.07 4.99
N GLN A 169 -14.56 -0.26 6.13
CA GLN A 169 -15.07 -1.30 7.03
C GLN A 169 -16.36 -0.85 7.70
N ILE A 170 -16.40 0.38 8.23
CA ILE A 170 -17.60 0.94 8.85
C ILE A 170 -18.75 1.02 7.84
N GLY A 171 -18.48 1.56 6.65
CA GLY A 171 -19.47 1.62 5.57
C GLY A 171 -19.95 0.25 5.14
N ALA A 172 -19.06 -0.73 5.03
CA ALA A 172 -19.41 -2.12 4.69
C ALA A 172 -20.32 -2.76 5.75
N GLN A 173 -20.00 -2.59 7.04
CA GLN A 173 -20.83 -3.13 8.13
C GLN A 173 -22.23 -2.51 8.14
N ALA A 174 -22.33 -1.19 8.01
CA ALA A 174 -23.60 -0.47 8.00
C ALA A 174 -24.50 -0.92 6.84
N VAL A 175 -23.94 -1.03 5.64
CA VAL A 175 -24.69 -1.50 4.46
C VAL A 175 -25.06 -2.97 4.58
N ALA A 176 -24.12 -3.82 5.03
CA ALA A 176 -24.35 -5.26 5.12
C ALA A 176 -25.42 -5.64 6.16
N ALA A 177 -25.57 -4.85 7.22
CA ALA A 177 -26.58 -5.08 8.25
C ALA A 177 -28.02 -4.99 7.70
N GLY A 178 -28.28 -4.12 6.73
CA GLY A 178 -29.62 -3.93 6.14
C GLY A 178 -29.82 -4.60 4.79
N LEU A 179 -28.84 -4.51 3.90
CA LEU A 179 -28.97 -4.90 2.48
C LEU A 179 -28.13 -6.15 2.12
N GLY A 180 -27.42 -6.72 3.09
CA GLY A 180 -26.53 -7.87 2.90
C GLY A 180 -25.19 -7.52 2.25
N TRP A 181 -24.28 -8.49 2.25
CA TRP A 181 -22.89 -8.28 1.80
C TRP A 181 -22.76 -7.98 0.29
N ARG A 182 -23.68 -8.48 -0.53
CA ARG A 182 -23.65 -8.27 -1.99
C ARG A 182 -23.91 -6.81 -2.35
N ALA A 183 -24.78 -6.12 -1.59
CA ALA A 183 -25.09 -4.71 -1.79
C ALA A 183 -23.87 -3.81 -1.56
N VAL A 184 -22.96 -4.18 -0.66
CA VAL A 184 -21.72 -3.42 -0.40
C VAL A 184 -20.86 -3.31 -1.66
N PHE A 185 -20.72 -4.41 -2.39
CA PHE A 185 -19.97 -4.44 -3.66
C PHE A 185 -20.72 -3.71 -4.77
N TRP A 186 -22.05 -3.87 -4.88
CA TRP A 186 -22.84 -3.12 -5.86
C TRP A 186 -22.77 -1.61 -5.65
N ILE A 187 -22.93 -1.14 -4.42
CA ILE A 187 -22.83 0.28 -4.07
C ILE A 187 -21.41 0.79 -4.35
N SER A 188 -20.37 0.02 -3.98
CA SER A 188 -19.00 0.38 -4.32
C SER A 188 -18.79 0.50 -5.83
N ALA A 189 -19.27 -0.47 -6.61
CA ALA A 189 -19.19 -0.43 -8.07
C ALA A 189 -19.95 0.76 -8.66
N ALA A 190 -21.14 1.09 -8.13
CA ALA A 190 -21.90 2.25 -8.56
C ALA A 190 -21.15 3.56 -8.27
N LEU A 191 -20.57 3.71 -7.08
CA LEU A 191 -19.75 4.88 -6.74
C LEU A 191 -18.50 4.99 -7.63
N MET A 192 -17.88 3.87 -7.97
CA MET A 192 -16.72 3.82 -8.88
C MET A 192 -17.12 4.23 -10.31
N ALA A 193 -18.25 3.73 -10.79
CA ALA A 193 -18.82 4.09 -12.08
C ALA A 193 -19.16 5.59 -12.15
N LEU A 194 -19.84 6.12 -11.13
CA LEU A 194 -20.18 7.54 -11.02
C LEU A 194 -18.93 8.43 -11.00
N SER A 195 -17.84 7.94 -10.40
CA SER A 195 -16.56 8.65 -10.33
C SER A 195 -15.85 8.78 -11.69
N LEU A 196 -16.25 8.01 -12.72
CA LEU A 196 -15.72 8.18 -14.09
C LEU A 196 -16.05 9.57 -14.68
N ILE A 197 -17.20 10.13 -14.33
CA ILE A 197 -17.64 11.46 -14.79
C ILE A 197 -16.68 12.56 -14.31
N PRO A 198 -16.44 12.75 -12.99
CA PRO A 198 -15.49 13.74 -12.52
C PRO A 198 -14.05 13.40 -12.94
N VAL A 199 -13.67 12.12 -13.06
CA VAL A 199 -12.35 11.75 -13.61
C VAL A 199 -12.15 12.31 -15.02
N ARG A 200 -13.16 12.18 -15.88
CA ARG A 200 -13.07 12.69 -17.26
C ARG A 200 -13.05 14.21 -17.33
N ARG A 201 -13.75 14.90 -16.40
CA ARG A 201 -13.90 16.36 -16.39
C ARG A 201 -12.78 17.10 -15.66
N VAL A 202 -12.28 16.55 -14.55
CA VAL A 202 -11.33 17.22 -13.65
C VAL A 202 -9.88 16.89 -13.99
N LEU A 203 -9.55 15.63 -14.31
CA LEU A 203 -8.19 15.27 -14.67
C LEU A 203 -7.87 15.79 -16.07
N ARG A 204 -6.82 16.60 -16.19
CA ARG A 204 -6.29 17.07 -17.48
C ARG A 204 -5.58 15.91 -18.21
N PRO A 205 -5.66 15.83 -19.55
CA PRO A 205 -4.87 14.87 -20.30
C PRO A 205 -3.38 15.09 -20.02
N THR A 206 -2.65 14.01 -19.75
CA THR A 206 -1.21 14.09 -19.60
C THR A 206 -0.57 14.17 -20.98
N PRO A 207 0.23 15.20 -21.31
CA PRO A 207 1.00 15.20 -22.53
C PRO A 207 1.89 13.95 -22.53
N ARG A 208 1.90 13.22 -23.65
CA ARG A 208 2.76 12.05 -23.84
C ARG A 208 4.20 12.52 -23.83
N HIS A 209 4.83 12.58 -22.66
CA HIS A 209 6.27 12.75 -22.59
C HIS A 209 6.86 11.41 -22.97
N GLY A 210 7.45 11.33 -24.16
CA GLY A 210 8.27 10.20 -24.55
C GLY A 210 9.50 10.16 -23.66
N THR A 211 9.38 9.62 -22.45
CA THR A 211 10.54 9.28 -21.64
C THR A 211 11.24 8.11 -22.32
N GLY A 212 12.52 8.31 -22.65
CA GLY A 212 13.35 7.44 -23.49
C GLY A 212 13.63 6.03 -22.95
N GLY A 213 12.85 5.53 -21.99
CA GLY A 213 12.86 4.13 -21.57
C GLY A 213 11.47 3.55 -21.67
N GLY A 214 11.19 2.81 -22.75
CA GLY A 214 9.88 2.21 -22.98
C GLY A 214 9.46 1.24 -21.85
N LEU A 215 8.17 0.85 -21.84
CA LEU A 215 7.58 -0.14 -20.93
C LEU A 215 8.48 -1.38 -20.74
N LEU A 216 9.11 -1.82 -21.84
CA LEU A 216 10.06 -2.93 -21.90
C LEU A 216 11.30 -2.70 -21.04
N GLN A 217 11.84 -1.48 -20.94
CA GLN A 217 12.99 -1.20 -20.07
C GLN A 217 12.62 -1.22 -18.59
N ALA A 218 11.45 -0.69 -18.22
CA ALA A 218 10.98 -0.73 -16.84
C ALA A 218 10.71 -2.17 -16.38
N PHE A 219 10.08 -3.00 -17.23
CA PHE A 219 9.93 -4.43 -16.97
C PHE A 219 11.26 -5.19 -17.05
N ALA A 220 12.16 -4.86 -17.97
CA ALA A 220 13.47 -5.50 -18.07
C ALA A 220 14.41 -5.14 -16.91
N ALA A 221 14.18 -4.00 -16.23
CA ALA A 221 14.92 -3.64 -15.03
C ALA A 221 14.54 -4.50 -13.82
N MET A 222 13.29 -4.96 -13.71
CA MET A 222 12.83 -5.75 -12.56
C MET A 222 13.61 -7.06 -12.35
N PRO A 223 13.82 -7.92 -13.37
CA PRO A 223 14.66 -9.11 -13.23
C PRO A 223 16.10 -8.79 -12.82
N ARG A 224 16.64 -7.65 -13.29
CA ARG A 224 18.00 -7.22 -12.90
C ARG A 224 18.08 -6.84 -11.43
N LEU A 225 17.04 -6.20 -10.89
CA LEU A 225 16.94 -5.88 -9.47
C LEU A 225 16.77 -7.16 -8.63
N LEU A 226 15.96 -8.11 -9.09
CA LEU A 226 15.76 -9.42 -8.44
C LEU A 226 16.97 -10.36 -8.53
N ARG A 227 17.96 -10.08 -9.38
CA ARG A 227 19.25 -10.80 -9.40
C ARG A 227 20.24 -10.27 -8.37
N ARG A 228 20.01 -9.09 -7.78
CA ARG A 228 20.91 -8.52 -6.78
C ARG A 228 20.52 -9.07 -5.39
N PRO A 229 21.35 -9.92 -4.76
CA PRO A 229 20.97 -10.62 -3.52
C PRO A 229 20.64 -9.65 -2.38
N ARG A 230 21.27 -8.47 -2.34
CA ARG A 230 20.99 -7.43 -1.35
C ARG A 230 19.60 -6.81 -1.49
N LEU A 231 19.17 -6.55 -2.73
CA LEU A 231 17.82 -6.01 -2.97
C LEU A 231 16.77 -7.09 -2.68
N VAL A 232 17.03 -8.34 -3.07
CA VAL A 232 16.18 -9.47 -2.72
C VAL A 232 16.07 -9.60 -1.19
N ALA A 233 17.16 -9.48 -0.45
CA ALA A 233 17.14 -9.54 1.01
C ALA A 233 16.30 -8.40 1.63
N LEU A 234 16.37 -7.18 1.09
CA LEU A 234 15.51 -6.05 1.50
C LEU A 234 14.03 -6.27 1.15
N TYR A 235 13.74 -6.87 0.01
CA TYR A 235 12.37 -7.22 -0.38
C TYR A 235 11.81 -8.32 0.53
N LEU A 236 12.59 -9.37 0.80
CA LEU A 236 12.21 -10.45 1.72
C LEU A 236 12.08 -9.97 3.17
N SER A 237 12.93 -9.05 3.64
CA SER A 237 12.77 -8.46 4.97
C SER A 237 11.49 -7.63 5.07
N THR A 238 11.09 -6.96 3.99
CA THR A 238 9.79 -6.26 3.90
C THR A 238 8.61 -7.24 3.97
N VAL A 239 8.68 -8.37 3.26
CA VAL A 239 7.67 -9.44 3.34
C VAL A 239 7.55 -9.94 4.78
N ALA A 240 8.68 -10.23 5.43
CA ALA A 240 8.72 -10.69 6.83
C ALA A 240 8.10 -9.66 7.78
N LEU A 241 8.46 -8.36 7.64
CA LEU A 241 7.94 -7.27 8.47
C LEU A 241 6.42 -7.13 8.35
N MET A 242 5.90 -7.10 7.11
CA MET A 242 4.47 -6.91 6.87
C MET A 242 3.65 -8.15 7.23
N SER A 243 4.21 -9.34 6.98
CA SER A 243 3.59 -10.60 7.41
C SER A 243 3.50 -10.67 8.94
N ALA A 244 4.59 -10.35 9.64
CA ALA A 244 4.61 -10.29 11.10
C ALA A 244 3.60 -9.27 11.64
N PHE A 245 3.53 -8.09 11.03
CA PHE A 245 2.56 -7.06 11.40
C PHE A 245 1.12 -7.55 11.31
N VAL A 246 0.70 -8.07 10.16
CA VAL A 246 -0.67 -8.53 9.99
C VAL A 246 -0.95 -9.82 10.79
N ALA A 247 0.03 -10.73 10.89
CA ALA A 247 -0.10 -11.95 11.67
C ALA A 247 -0.33 -11.66 13.15
N LEU A 248 0.38 -10.68 13.73
CA LEU A 248 0.22 -10.27 15.12
C LEU A 248 -1.20 -9.75 15.41
N TYR A 249 -1.72 -8.85 14.58
CA TYR A 249 -3.10 -8.36 14.74
C TYR A 249 -4.13 -9.46 14.55
N THR A 250 -3.89 -10.37 13.62
CA THR A 250 -4.77 -11.54 13.40
C THR A 250 -4.71 -12.49 14.61
N ALA A 251 -3.53 -12.68 15.20
CA ALA A 251 -3.33 -13.54 16.36
C ALA A 251 -4.06 -13.01 17.59
N VAL A 252 -3.98 -11.70 17.83
CA VAL A 252 -4.73 -11.08 18.93
C VAL A 252 -6.25 -11.17 18.69
N ALA A 253 -6.71 -11.05 17.44
CA ALA A 253 -8.13 -11.12 17.12
C ALA A 253 -8.73 -12.53 17.30
N ILE A 254 -7.98 -13.59 16.99
CA ILE A 254 -8.47 -14.97 16.98
C ILE A 254 -8.11 -15.74 18.25
N ALA A 255 -6.91 -15.52 18.78
CA ALA A 255 -6.33 -16.30 19.88
C ALA A 255 -5.90 -15.42 21.07
N GLY A 256 -6.20 -14.11 21.06
CA GLY A 256 -5.81 -13.20 22.15
C GLY A 256 -6.46 -13.53 23.50
N PRO A 257 -6.07 -12.80 24.57
CA PRO A 257 -6.65 -12.97 25.90
C PRO A 257 -8.19 -12.89 25.89
N PRO A 258 -8.91 -13.63 26.76
CA PRO A 258 -10.38 -13.67 26.78
C PRO A 258 -11.05 -12.30 26.97
N SER A 259 -10.34 -11.32 27.55
CA SER A 259 -10.79 -9.94 27.69
C SER A 259 -10.83 -9.15 26.38
N ILE A 260 -10.18 -9.66 25.32
CA ILE A 260 -10.04 -9.02 24.00
C ILE A 260 -10.65 -9.89 22.89
N ALA A 261 -10.48 -11.21 22.96
CA ALA A 261 -11.03 -12.15 22.00
C ALA A 261 -12.58 -12.15 22.03
N GLY A 262 -13.22 -11.84 20.91
CA GLY A 262 -14.69 -11.81 20.77
C GLY A 262 -15.37 -10.47 21.08
N ASN A 263 -14.67 -9.50 21.69
CA ASN A 263 -15.22 -8.16 21.93
C ASN A 263 -14.81 -7.20 20.81
N SER A 264 -15.75 -6.91 19.90
CA SER A 264 -15.51 -6.02 18.75
C SER A 264 -15.02 -4.63 19.16
N SER A 265 -15.42 -4.12 20.33
CA SER A 265 -14.96 -2.84 20.86
C SER A 265 -13.50 -2.89 21.36
N ALA A 266 -13.07 -4.02 21.94
CA ALA A 266 -11.68 -4.22 22.37
C ALA A 266 -10.72 -4.37 21.17
N ILE A 267 -11.16 -5.04 20.10
CA ILE A 267 -10.40 -5.15 18.84
C ILE A 267 -10.26 -3.78 18.17
N LEU A 268 -11.32 -2.97 18.18
CA LEU A 268 -11.28 -1.59 17.68
C LEU A 268 -10.38 -0.70 18.57
N ALA A 269 -10.44 -0.83 19.89
CA ALA A 269 -9.57 -0.12 20.82
C ALA A 269 -8.09 -0.51 20.63
N LEU A 270 -7.80 -1.78 20.34
CA LEU A 270 -6.46 -2.27 20.02
C LEU A 270 -5.94 -1.76 18.67
N ARG A 271 -6.83 -1.57 17.69
CA ARG A 271 -6.47 -0.90 16.43
C ARG A 271 -6.26 0.59 16.65
N ALA A 272 -7.07 1.22 17.52
CA ALA A 272 -6.94 2.63 17.86
C ALA A 272 -5.66 2.94 18.65
N SER A 273 -5.16 2.01 19.46
CA SER A 273 -3.87 2.17 20.17
C SER A 273 -2.65 2.23 19.25
N ALA A 274 -2.79 1.86 17.96
CA ALA A 274 -1.76 2.05 16.94
C ALA A 274 -1.66 3.50 16.43
N LEU A 275 -2.71 4.31 16.62
CA LEU A 275 -2.78 5.69 16.10
C LEU A 275 -1.72 6.62 16.73
N PRO A 276 -1.47 6.61 18.06
CA PRO A 276 -0.40 7.41 18.65
C PRO A 276 0.97 7.08 18.07
N ALA A 277 1.28 5.81 17.81
CA ALA A 277 2.56 5.41 17.20
C ALA A 277 2.69 5.91 15.75
N LEU A 278 1.61 5.86 14.96
CA LEU A 278 1.57 6.39 13.59
C LEU A 278 1.77 7.91 13.53
N VAL A 279 1.35 8.66 14.56
CA VAL A 279 1.56 10.11 14.67
C VAL A 279 2.94 10.45 15.24
N ALA A 280 3.42 9.69 16.22
CA ALA A 280 4.70 9.93 16.88
C ALA A 280 5.91 9.73 15.96
N VAL A 281 5.87 8.75 15.05
CA VAL A 281 7.01 8.44 14.17
C VAL A 281 7.36 9.57 13.20
N PRO A 282 6.40 10.21 12.48
CA PRO A 282 6.67 11.42 11.71
C PRO A 282 7.23 12.57 12.55
N LEU A 283 6.79 12.74 13.80
CA LEU A 283 7.29 13.77 14.71
C LEU A 283 8.72 13.49 15.17
N LEU A 284 9.08 12.22 15.34
CA LEU A 284 10.43 11.75 15.67
C LEU A 284 11.33 11.63 14.43
N ALA A 285 10.81 11.86 13.22
CA ALA A 285 11.56 11.74 11.98
C ALA A 285 12.87 12.56 11.97
N PRO A 286 12.93 13.82 12.47
CA PRO A 286 14.19 14.58 12.51
C PRO A 286 15.27 13.95 13.39
N VAL A 287 14.87 13.26 14.46
CA VAL A 287 15.80 12.54 15.35
C VAL A 287 16.23 11.22 14.71
N LEU A 288 15.28 10.48 14.13
CA LEU A 288 15.52 9.23 13.43
C LEU A 288 16.39 9.40 12.16
N GLN A 289 16.34 10.57 11.53
CA GLN A 289 17.16 10.91 10.36
C GLN A 289 18.62 11.22 10.70
N ARG A 290 18.98 11.33 11.98
CA ARG A 290 20.39 11.41 12.40
C ARG A 290 21.14 10.08 12.19
N LEU A 291 20.40 8.97 12.11
CA LEU A 291 20.95 7.64 11.86
C LEU A 291 20.86 7.30 10.36
N VAL A 292 21.86 6.59 9.85
CA VAL A 292 21.82 6.07 8.48
C VAL A 292 20.66 5.10 8.28
N ALA A 293 20.02 5.18 7.11
CA ALA A 293 18.83 4.39 6.77
C ALA A 293 18.97 2.87 7.05
N PRO A 294 20.05 2.16 6.66
CA PRO A 294 20.15 0.73 6.94
C PRO A 294 20.26 0.42 8.44
N LEU A 295 20.93 1.28 9.23
CA LEU A 295 21.00 1.13 10.69
C LEU A 295 19.64 1.35 11.33
N ARG A 296 18.91 2.37 10.89
CA ARG A 296 17.54 2.62 11.36
C ARG A 296 16.62 1.43 11.07
N ALA A 297 16.71 0.83 9.88
CA ALA A 297 15.95 -0.35 9.52
C ALA A 297 16.28 -1.54 10.45
N VAL A 298 17.57 -1.87 10.62
CA VAL A 298 18.02 -2.98 11.47
C VAL A 298 17.59 -2.80 12.93
N LEU A 299 17.76 -1.61 13.50
CA LEU A 299 17.31 -1.31 14.87
C LEU A 299 15.79 -1.46 15.01
N ALA A 300 15.03 -1.02 14.02
CA ALA A 300 13.59 -1.18 14.00
C ALA A 300 13.16 -2.66 13.92
N PHE A 301 13.82 -3.48 13.08
CA PHE A 301 13.56 -4.92 13.04
C PHE A 301 13.89 -5.61 14.37
N ALA A 302 15.01 -5.25 15.01
CA ALA A 302 15.40 -5.79 16.30
C ALA A 302 14.39 -5.42 17.40
N LEU A 303 13.95 -4.16 17.45
CA LEU A 303 12.93 -3.71 18.38
C LEU A 303 11.58 -4.42 18.15
N ALA A 304 11.19 -4.60 16.89
CA ALA A 304 9.97 -5.33 16.53
C ALA A 304 10.04 -6.80 16.99
N ALA A 305 11.15 -7.49 16.75
CA ALA A 305 11.35 -8.87 17.19
C ALA A 305 11.32 -9.00 18.72
N LEU A 306 12.02 -8.11 19.42
CA LEU A 306 12.10 -8.10 20.88
C LEU A 306 10.73 -7.86 21.53
N THR A 307 9.95 -6.90 21.01
CA THR A 307 8.64 -6.55 21.56
C THR A 307 7.63 -7.67 21.38
N VAL A 308 7.63 -8.35 20.22
CA VAL A 308 6.77 -9.51 19.99
C VAL A 308 7.18 -10.71 20.84
N ALA A 309 8.49 -10.97 20.96
CA ALA A 309 9.00 -12.04 21.81
C ALA A 309 8.64 -11.80 23.28
N ALA A 310 8.83 -10.58 23.79
CA ALA A 310 8.42 -10.19 25.14
C ALA A 310 6.90 -10.35 25.34
N GLY A 311 6.11 -9.98 24.34
CA GLY A 311 4.65 -10.18 24.34
C GLY A 311 4.23 -11.64 24.50
N SER A 312 5.03 -12.60 24.02
CA SER A 312 4.75 -14.03 24.19
C SER A 312 4.84 -14.48 25.65
N PHE A 313 5.76 -13.92 26.43
CA PHE A 313 5.94 -14.26 27.85
C PHE A 313 5.01 -13.45 28.77
N LEU A 314 4.63 -12.24 28.34
CA LEU A 314 3.81 -11.29 29.10
C LEU A 314 2.31 -11.38 28.78
N GLY A 315 1.89 -12.30 27.90
CA GLY A 315 0.54 -12.40 27.33
C GLY A 315 -0.60 -12.65 28.33
N GLY A 316 -0.30 -12.93 29.60
CA GLY A 316 -1.29 -13.03 30.68
C GLY A 316 -1.83 -11.68 31.18
N HIS A 317 -1.15 -10.56 30.87
CA HIS A 317 -1.52 -9.23 31.35
C HIS A 317 -1.82 -8.27 30.19
N THR A 318 -2.95 -7.57 30.26
CA THR A 318 -3.46 -6.68 29.20
C THR A 318 -2.60 -5.44 28.96
N VAL A 319 -2.06 -4.82 30.01
CA VAL A 319 -1.27 -3.59 29.92
C VAL A 319 0.11 -3.83 29.27
N PRO A 320 0.91 -4.83 29.69
CA PRO A 320 2.18 -5.14 29.03
C PRO A 320 2.02 -5.51 27.56
N LEU A 321 0.97 -6.25 27.21
CA LEU A 321 0.66 -6.60 25.82
C LEU A 321 0.35 -5.34 24.99
N ALA A 322 -0.43 -4.39 25.53
CA ALA A 322 -0.73 -3.14 24.85
C ALA A 322 0.54 -2.30 24.61
N VAL A 323 1.45 -2.23 25.59
CA VAL A 323 2.75 -1.54 25.44
C VAL A 323 3.63 -2.23 24.40
N ALA A 324 3.72 -3.56 24.42
CA ALA A 324 4.48 -4.33 23.43
C ALA A 324 3.95 -4.09 22.01
N LEU A 325 2.63 -4.07 21.83
CA LEU A 325 1.99 -3.76 20.55
C LEU A 325 2.25 -2.33 20.08
N LEU A 326 2.18 -1.35 20.98
CA LEU A 326 2.51 0.04 20.67
C LEU A 326 3.95 0.18 20.16
N LEU A 327 4.91 -0.41 20.88
CA LEU A 327 6.33 -0.37 20.52
C LEU A 327 6.60 -1.11 19.21
N PHE A 328 5.94 -2.24 18.99
CA PHE A 328 6.00 -2.98 17.73
C PHE A 328 5.51 -2.13 16.54
N VAL A 329 4.37 -1.44 16.68
CA VAL A 329 3.85 -0.55 15.62
C VAL A 329 4.82 0.59 15.35
N ALA A 330 5.38 1.21 16.40
CA ALA A 330 6.38 2.27 16.25
C ALA A 330 7.62 1.77 15.49
N ALA A 331 8.08 0.56 15.79
CA ALA A 331 9.19 -0.09 15.09
C ALA A 331 8.88 -0.31 13.61
N VAL A 332 7.71 -0.88 13.26
CA VAL A 332 7.28 -1.08 11.87
C VAL A 332 7.19 0.25 11.10
N ALA A 333 6.61 1.28 11.73
CA ALA A 333 6.48 2.61 11.14
C ALA A 333 7.84 3.29 10.91
N ALA A 334 8.84 3.06 11.77
CA ALA A 334 10.21 3.54 11.57
C ALA A 334 10.99 2.75 10.51
N ALA A 335 10.72 1.45 10.37
CA ALA A 335 11.38 0.57 9.41
C ALA A 335 10.98 0.89 7.96
N ALA A 336 9.70 1.15 7.68
CA ALA A 336 9.19 1.38 6.33
C ALA A 336 9.94 2.46 5.54
N PRO A 337 10.09 3.72 6.01
CA PRO A 337 10.83 4.75 5.29
C PRO A 337 12.33 4.43 5.20
N ALA A 338 12.90 3.77 6.21
CA ALA A 338 14.31 3.35 6.22
C ALA A 338 14.62 2.32 5.12
N VAL A 339 13.74 1.32 4.95
CA VAL A 339 13.88 0.30 3.91
C VAL A 339 13.70 0.92 2.52
N VAL A 340 12.68 1.77 2.32
CA VAL A 340 12.47 2.46 1.03
C VAL A 340 13.67 3.32 0.64
N GLU A 341 14.22 4.09 1.59
CA GLU A 341 15.42 4.90 1.38
C GLU A 341 16.62 4.04 0.97
N THR A 342 16.84 2.91 1.67
CA THR A 342 17.92 1.96 1.37
C THR A 342 17.74 1.30 0.01
N VAL A 343 16.51 0.92 -0.35
CA VAL A 343 16.18 0.36 -1.67
C VAL A 343 16.47 1.38 -2.79
N ASN A 344 16.06 2.64 -2.60
CA ASN A 344 16.28 3.71 -3.57
C ASN A 344 17.78 4.05 -3.74
N ALA A 345 18.56 4.02 -2.65
CA ALA A 345 20.00 4.22 -2.71
C ALA A 345 20.72 3.11 -3.52
N ASN A 346 20.23 1.87 -3.47
CA ASN A 346 20.80 0.72 -4.18
C ASN A 346 20.29 0.56 -5.63
N ALA A 347 19.35 1.40 -6.09
CA ALA A 347 18.76 1.36 -7.43
C ALA A 347 18.59 2.76 -8.08
N PRO A 348 19.66 3.57 -8.23
CA PRO A 348 19.56 4.96 -8.67
C PRO A 348 19.00 5.12 -10.09
N HIS A 349 19.29 4.17 -11.00
CA HIS A 349 18.85 4.21 -12.39
C HIS A 349 17.48 3.56 -12.63
N ALA A 350 16.84 2.99 -11.60
CA ALA A 350 15.57 2.26 -11.72
C ALA A 350 14.66 2.45 -10.49
N ARG A 351 14.63 3.66 -9.92
CA ARG A 351 13.88 3.98 -8.68
C ARG A 351 12.41 3.57 -8.75
N GLY A 352 11.74 3.82 -9.88
CA GLY A 352 10.33 3.45 -10.09
C GLY A 352 10.10 1.94 -9.97
N ALA A 353 10.92 1.13 -10.65
CA ALA A 353 10.84 -0.33 -10.56
C ALA A 353 11.20 -0.85 -9.16
N ALA A 354 12.17 -0.23 -8.49
CA ALA A 354 12.59 -0.62 -7.14
C ALA A 354 11.51 -0.35 -6.09
N VAL A 355 10.83 0.80 -6.17
CA VAL A 355 9.67 1.14 -5.32
C VAL A 355 8.47 0.25 -5.64
N ALA A 356 8.24 -0.10 -6.90
CA ALA A 356 7.18 -1.03 -7.28
C ALA A 356 7.40 -2.44 -6.70
N LEU A 357 8.64 -2.96 -6.76
CA LEU A 357 9.03 -4.23 -6.13
C LEU A 357 8.91 -4.18 -4.61
N TYR A 358 9.25 -3.06 -3.98
CA TYR A 358 9.02 -2.83 -2.55
C TYR A 358 7.52 -2.89 -2.21
N GLY A 359 6.67 -2.15 -2.94
CA GLY A 359 5.22 -2.18 -2.75
C GLY A 359 4.63 -3.58 -2.93
N CYS A 360 5.06 -4.31 -3.97
CA CYS A 360 4.68 -5.70 -4.18
C CYS A 360 5.06 -6.59 -2.98
N SER A 361 6.30 -6.48 -2.49
CA SER A 361 6.79 -7.21 -1.33
C SER A 361 5.97 -6.91 -0.07
N MET A 362 5.58 -5.65 0.12
CA MET A 362 4.73 -5.20 1.22
C MET A 362 3.36 -5.90 1.19
N PHE A 363 2.69 -5.92 0.04
CA PHE A 363 1.36 -6.55 -0.10
C PHE A 363 1.40 -8.08 -0.04
N ILE A 364 2.47 -8.70 -0.55
CA ILE A 364 2.71 -10.15 -0.37
C ILE A 364 2.80 -10.49 1.12
N GLY A 365 3.63 -9.75 1.88
CA GLY A 365 3.75 -9.96 3.32
C GLY A 365 2.43 -9.77 4.04
N ALA A 366 1.73 -8.67 3.78
CA ALA A 366 0.43 -8.39 4.39
C ALA A 366 -0.63 -9.48 4.10
N SER A 367 -0.53 -10.16 2.96
CA SER A 367 -1.45 -11.24 2.56
C SER A 367 -1.10 -12.60 3.17
N LEU A 368 0.19 -12.85 3.44
CA LEU A 368 0.68 -14.06 4.10
C LEU A 368 0.37 -14.07 5.60
N GLY A 369 0.39 -12.91 6.25
CA GLY A 369 0.20 -12.79 7.70
C GLY A 369 -1.05 -13.50 8.25
N PRO A 370 -2.26 -13.23 7.73
CA PRO A 370 -3.48 -13.91 8.21
C PRO A 370 -3.46 -15.42 7.99
N GLN A 371 -2.91 -15.88 6.87
CA GLN A 371 -2.84 -17.31 6.54
C GLN A 371 -1.86 -18.05 7.45
N LEU A 372 -0.72 -17.39 7.77
CA LEU A 372 0.23 -17.88 8.76
C LEU A 372 -0.45 -18.04 10.12
N THR A 373 -1.16 -17.03 10.60
CA THR A 373 -1.88 -17.11 11.88
C THR A 373 -2.96 -18.20 11.87
N GLY A 374 -3.74 -18.30 10.78
CA GLY A 374 -4.78 -19.32 10.63
C GLY A 374 -4.25 -20.75 10.73
N ALA A 375 -3.12 -21.02 10.06
CA ALA A 375 -2.45 -22.33 10.10
C ALA A 375 -1.86 -22.68 11.47
N LEU A 376 -1.50 -21.67 12.27
CA LEU A 376 -0.85 -21.82 13.57
C LEU A 376 -1.80 -21.74 14.76
N THR A 377 -3.11 -21.73 14.52
CA THR A 377 -4.14 -21.67 15.58
C THR A 377 -3.99 -22.78 16.62
N GLY A 378 -3.51 -23.97 16.23
CA GLY A 378 -3.25 -25.09 17.13
C GLY A 378 -2.10 -24.87 18.14
N LEU A 379 -1.22 -23.88 17.94
CA LEU A 379 -0.10 -23.59 18.85
C LEU A 379 -0.48 -22.64 20.01
N GLY A 380 -1.68 -22.09 19.99
CA GLY A 380 -2.11 -21.05 20.93
C GLY A 380 -1.41 -19.70 20.72
N PHE A 381 -1.83 -18.70 21.48
CA PHE A 381 -1.39 -17.31 21.32
C PHE A 381 0.13 -17.12 21.42
N GLY A 382 0.75 -17.68 22.46
CA GLY A 382 2.19 -17.58 22.68
C GLY A 382 2.99 -18.26 21.56
N GLY A 383 2.53 -19.43 21.10
CA GLY A 383 3.18 -20.13 19.98
C GLY A 383 3.15 -19.31 18.68
N ILE A 384 2.02 -18.66 18.38
CA ILE A 384 1.92 -17.77 17.22
C ILE A 384 2.89 -16.58 17.36
N LEU A 385 2.98 -15.96 18.55
CA LEU A 385 3.88 -14.84 18.81
C LEU A 385 5.36 -15.23 18.63
N LEU A 386 5.76 -16.42 19.07
CA LEU A 386 7.13 -16.92 18.87
C LEU A 386 7.45 -17.11 17.39
N VAL A 387 6.52 -17.66 16.60
CA VAL A 387 6.72 -17.79 15.14
C VAL A 387 6.82 -16.42 14.47
N VAL A 388 5.99 -15.45 14.88
CA VAL A 388 6.05 -14.07 14.39
C VAL A 388 7.38 -13.40 14.78
N ALA A 389 7.87 -13.61 16.00
CA ALA A 389 9.18 -13.11 16.44
C ALA A 389 10.32 -13.73 15.63
N ALA A 390 10.29 -15.05 15.38
CA ALA A 390 11.27 -15.75 14.55
C ALA A 390 11.29 -15.20 13.10
N LEU A 391 10.11 -14.91 12.54
CA LEU A 391 9.97 -14.28 11.22
C LEU A 391 10.62 -12.88 11.19
N LEU A 392 10.45 -12.09 12.25
CA LEU A 392 11.09 -10.76 12.38
C LEU A 392 12.61 -10.87 12.53
N VAL A 393 13.12 -11.87 13.27
CA VAL A 393 14.56 -12.17 13.36
C VAL A 393 15.11 -12.56 11.99
N LEU A 394 14.38 -13.37 11.21
CA LEU A 394 14.78 -13.68 9.83
C LEU A 394 14.83 -12.39 8.98
N GLY A 395 13.83 -11.50 9.10
CA GLY A 395 13.83 -10.20 8.44
C GLY A 395 15.03 -9.32 8.84
N LEU A 396 15.39 -9.32 10.12
CA LEU A 396 16.57 -8.65 10.67
C LEU A 396 17.86 -9.20 10.03
N LEU A 397 18.03 -10.53 10.02
CA LEU A 397 19.20 -11.19 9.45
C LEU A 397 19.37 -10.89 7.96
N LEU A 398 18.25 -10.79 7.22
CA LEU A 398 18.24 -10.39 5.82
C LEU A 398 18.60 -8.91 5.61
N ALA A 399 18.29 -8.04 6.58
CA ALA A 399 18.63 -6.63 6.52
C ALA A 399 20.09 -6.33 6.91
N LEU A 400 20.73 -7.13 7.77
CA LEU A 400 22.10 -6.92 8.27
C LEU A 400 23.17 -6.69 7.18
N PRO A 401 23.21 -7.43 6.05
CA PRO A 401 24.21 -7.24 5.00
C PRO A 401 24.21 -5.85 4.36
N THR A 402 23.14 -5.06 4.55
CA THR A 402 23.05 -3.70 4.02
C THR A 402 23.87 -2.68 4.81
N LEU A 403 24.25 -3.00 6.06
CA LEU A 403 25.11 -2.13 6.89
C LEU A 403 26.56 -2.08 6.39
N GLY A 404 27.07 -3.20 5.86
CA GLY A 404 28.48 -3.33 5.48
C GLY A 404 28.89 -2.50 4.27
N HIS A 405 27.95 -2.13 3.40
CA HIS A 405 28.26 -1.49 2.11
C HIS A 405 28.46 0.03 2.19
N GLN A 406 27.96 0.69 3.24
CA GLN A 406 28.13 2.14 3.42
C GLN A 406 29.42 2.52 4.14
N ARG A 407 30.20 1.55 4.66
CA ARG A 407 31.56 1.81 5.17
C ARG A 407 32.62 1.86 4.07
N THR A 408 32.27 1.47 2.84
CA THR A 408 33.18 1.35 1.69
C THR A 408 32.94 2.39 0.59
N ALA A 409 32.00 3.31 0.80
CA ALA A 409 31.72 4.46 -0.05
C ALA A 409 31.86 5.72 0.80
#